data_AF-A0A7V4EFU0-F1
#
_entry.id   AF-A0A7V4EFU0-F1
#
_cell.length_a   1.000
_cell.length_b   1.000
_cell.length_c   1.000
_cell.angle_alpha   90.00
_cell.angle_beta   90.00
_cell.angle_gamma   90.00
#
_symmetry.space_group_name_H-M   'P 1'
#
loop_
_entity.id
_entity.type
_entity.pdbx_description
1 polymer ?
#
loop_
_entity_poly.entity_id
_entity_poly.type
_entity_poly.pdbx_seq_one_letter_code
_entity_poly.pdbx_strand_id
1 'polypeptide(L)'
;MVIYRDEYRLYNFGPSHPFSPVRLEMLTSLLQALGVWREPLVPQEATREDVLSVHSERLVKRVEAVSRGERVPDLEHYGLGTGDTPVFPGMDRAARILVGGTLEGARRILAGEKRVLQLGGGLHHAQYDRSSGFCVYNDLSVAIRHLTRAGLRVAYLDIDVHHG
;
A
#
# COMPACT_ATOMS: atom_id res chain seq x y z
N MET A 1 12.64 9.86 -10.58
CA MET A 1 11.21 9.98 -10.94
C MET A 1 10.36 9.88 -9.69
N VAL A 2 9.24 10.60 -9.63
CA VAL A 2 8.26 10.54 -8.53
C VAL A 2 7.04 9.76 -8.99
N ILE A 3 6.52 8.85 -8.16
CA ILE A 3 5.27 8.12 -8.37
C ILE A 3 4.30 8.57 -7.29
N TYR A 4 3.17 9.14 -7.70
CA TYR A 4 2.14 9.63 -6.79
C TYR A 4 0.77 9.63 -7.47
N ARG A 5 -0.28 9.44 -6.68
CA ARG A 5 -1.67 9.51 -7.12
C ARG A 5 -2.50 10.15 -6.02
N ASP A 6 -3.32 11.13 -6.38
CA ASP A 6 -4.19 11.82 -5.40
C ASP A 6 -5.12 10.85 -4.65
N GLU A 7 -5.49 9.74 -5.28
CA GLU A 7 -6.35 8.71 -4.69
C GLU A 7 -5.68 7.89 -3.59
N TYR A 8 -4.38 8.04 -3.32
CA TYR A 8 -3.76 7.47 -2.13
C TYR A 8 -4.44 7.92 -0.83
N ARG A 9 -5.05 9.12 -0.83
CA ARG A 9 -5.85 9.63 0.29
C ARG A 9 -7.13 8.86 0.57
N LEU A 10 -7.56 7.97 -0.34
CA LEU A 10 -8.69 7.07 -0.10
C LEU A 10 -8.38 6.02 0.97
N TYR A 11 -7.10 5.77 1.24
CA TYR A 11 -6.68 4.91 2.35
C TYR A 11 -6.80 5.68 3.67
N ASN A 12 -7.99 5.63 4.25
CA ASN A 12 -8.39 6.50 5.35
C ASN A 12 -9.26 5.74 6.37
N PHE A 13 -8.69 5.50 7.55
CA PHE A 13 -9.38 4.83 8.66
C PHE A 13 -10.32 5.74 9.45
N GLY A 14 -10.43 7.01 9.09
CA GLY A 14 -11.28 8.00 9.73
C GLY A 14 -10.50 9.00 10.61
N PRO A 15 -11.17 10.07 11.05
CA PRO A 15 -10.52 11.25 11.64
C PRO A 15 -9.90 11.00 13.02
N SER A 16 -10.30 9.96 13.74
CA SER A 16 -9.76 9.61 15.05
C SER A 16 -8.57 8.65 14.99
N HIS A 17 -8.26 8.11 13.81
CA HIS A 17 -7.20 7.12 13.66
C HIS A 17 -5.84 7.80 13.39
N PRO A 18 -4.73 7.35 14.00
CA PRO A 18 -3.44 8.02 13.87
C PRO A 18 -2.86 8.00 12.45
N PHE A 19 -3.20 6.97 11.66
CA PHE A 19 -2.82 6.92 10.24
C PHE A 19 -3.72 7.83 9.40
N SER A 20 -3.25 9.05 9.14
CA SER A 20 -4.01 10.08 8.45
C SER A 20 -3.51 10.36 7.02
N PRO A 21 -4.41 10.45 6.03
CA PRO A 21 -4.04 10.83 4.66
C PRO A 21 -3.56 12.28 4.53
N VAL A 22 -3.82 13.13 5.54
CA VAL A 22 -3.32 14.53 5.61
C VAL A 22 -1.80 14.58 5.49
N ARG A 23 -1.09 13.52 5.89
CA ARG A 23 0.37 13.40 5.73
C ARG A 23 0.81 13.56 4.27
N LEU A 24 0.03 13.05 3.32
CA LEU A 24 0.32 13.16 1.89
C LEU A 24 0.07 14.58 1.38
N GLU A 25 -0.99 15.23 1.85
CA GLU A 25 -1.31 16.62 1.52
C GLU A 25 -0.23 17.58 2.04
N MET A 26 0.23 17.38 3.28
CA MET A 26 1.32 18.14 3.86
C MET A 26 2.63 17.95 3.10
N LEU A 27 2.94 16.70 2.73
CA LEU A 27 4.13 16.37 1.95
C LEU A 27 4.11 17.06 0.59
N THR A 28 3.06 16.91 -0.20
CA THR A 28 2.97 17.49 -1.54
C THR A 28 2.97 19.02 -1.47
N SER A 29 2.24 19.61 -0.52
CA SER A 29 2.22 21.06 -0.28
C SER A 29 3.62 21.59 0.06
N LEU A 30 4.38 20.88 0.91
CA LEU A 30 5.74 21.26 1.26
C LEU A 30 6.68 21.17 0.05
N LEU A 31 6.62 20.08 -0.72
CA LEU A 31 7.45 19.92 -1.92
C LEU A 31 7.15 21.00 -2.98
N GLN A 32 5.90 21.41 -3.10
CA GLN A 32 5.47 22.53 -3.96
C GLN A 32 6.02 23.86 -3.46
N ALA A 33 5.86 24.17 -2.17
CA ALA A 33 6.37 25.40 -1.57
C ALA A 33 7.90 25.54 -1.69
N LEU A 34 8.62 24.41 -1.64
CA LEU A 34 10.07 24.35 -1.84
C LEU A 34 10.50 24.41 -3.31
N GLY A 35 9.57 24.39 -4.27
CA GLY A 35 9.88 24.39 -5.71
C GLY A 35 10.52 23.09 -6.23
N VAL A 36 10.48 22.02 -5.44
CA VAL A 36 11.09 20.72 -5.78
C VAL A 36 10.06 19.69 -6.25
N TRP A 37 8.76 20.02 -6.17
CA TRP A 37 7.72 19.20 -6.76
C TRP A 37 7.97 19.01 -8.27
N ARG A 38 7.74 17.79 -8.73
CA ARG A 38 7.84 17.38 -10.14
C ARG A 38 6.55 16.67 -10.49
N GLU A 39 6.12 16.81 -11.73
CA GLU A 39 4.95 16.08 -12.23
C GLU A 39 5.14 14.58 -11.96
N PRO A 40 4.27 13.96 -11.15
CA PRO A 40 4.43 12.56 -10.79
C PRO A 40 3.94 11.66 -11.92
N LEU A 41 4.53 10.48 -12.00
CA LEU A 41 3.91 9.38 -12.72
C LEU A 41 2.73 8.87 -11.90
N VAL A 42 1.56 8.81 -12.52
CA VAL A 42 0.34 8.27 -11.91
C VAL A 42 0.27 6.76 -12.17
N PRO A 43 0.41 5.91 -11.14
CA PRO A 43 0.41 4.46 -11.30
C PRO A 43 -1.01 3.91 -11.48
N GLN A 44 -1.06 2.77 -12.17
CA GLN A 44 -2.25 1.93 -12.24
C GLN A 44 -2.55 1.31 -10.87
N GLU A 45 -3.82 0.99 -10.63
CA GLU A 45 -4.23 0.18 -9.49
C GLU A 45 -3.64 -1.24 -9.64
N ALA A 46 -3.15 -1.83 -8.55
CA ALA A 46 -2.69 -3.21 -8.58
C ALA A 46 -3.87 -4.16 -8.87
N THR A 47 -3.61 -5.20 -9.66
CA THR A 47 -4.60 -6.25 -9.89
C THR A 47 -4.80 -7.09 -8.64
N ARG A 48 -5.90 -7.83 -8.58
CA ARG A 48 -6.13 -8.81 -7.50
C ARG A 48 -5.03 -9.87 -7.50
N GLU A 49 -4.58 -10.28 -8.67
CA GLU A 49 -3.50 -11.24 -8.89
C GLU A 49 -2.17 -10.73 -8.35
N ASP A 50 -1.89 -9.43 -8.47
CA ASP A 50 -0.71 -8.80 -7.86
C ASP A 50 -0.73 -8.95 -6.34
N VAL A 51 -1.89 -8.74 -5.70
CA VAL A 51 -2.05 -8.88 -4.25
C VAL A 51 -1.96 -10.35 -3.81
N LEU A 52 -2.71 -11.23 -4.48
CA LEU A 52 -2.72 -12.69 -4.24
C LEU A 52 -1.39 -13.35 -4.47
N SER A 53 -0.49 -12.64 -5.14
CA SER A 53 0.87 -13.08 -5.15
C SER A 53 1.30 -13.29 -3.69
N VAL A 54 1.29 -12.28 -2.80
CA VAL A 54 1.91 -12.36 -1.46
C VAL A 54 0.89 -12.59 -0.34
N HIS A 55 -0.39 -12.50 -0.65
CA HIS A 55 -1.47 -12.68 0.31
C HIS A 55 -2.32 -13.90 -0.02
N SER A 56 -2.96 -14.43 1.00
CA SER A 56 -3.87 -15.55 0.86
C SER A 56 -5.20 -15.10 0.22
N GLU A 57 -5.79 -16.02 -0.55
CA GLU A 57 -7.14 -15.89 -1.11
C GLU A 57 -8.20 -15.67 -0.01
N ARG A 58 -7.96 -16.16 1.22
CA ARG A 58 -8.87 -15.98 2.35
C ARG A 58 -8.89 -14.51 2.76
N LEU A 59 -7.74 -13.94 3.11
CA LEU A 59 -7.60 -12.53 3.49
C LEU A 59 -8.19 -11.60 2.43
N VAL A 60 -7.77 -11.75 1.16
CA VAL A 60 -8.24 -10.89 0.06
C VAL A 60 -9.75 -10.91 -0.06
N LYS A 61 -10.39 -12.09 0.00
CA LYS A 61 -11.86 -12.19 -0.01
C LYS A 61 -12.54 -11.46 1.15
N ARG A 62 -11.95 -11.47 2.35
CA ARG A 62 -12.52 -10.75 3.51
C ARG A 62 -12.39 -9.25 3.31
N VAL A 63 -11.22 -8.76 2.89
CA VAL A 63 -10.99 -7.34 2.57
C VAL A 63 -11.98 -6.87 1.49
N GLU A 64 -12.14 -7.64 0.41
CA GLU A 64 -13.11 -7.35 -0.65
C GLU A 64 -14.55 -7.28 -0.14
N ALA A 65 -14.97 -8.23 0.71
CA ALA A 65 -16.31 -8.27 1.28
C ALA A 65 -16.59 -7.08 2.22
N VAL A 66 -15.70 -6.80 3.17
CA VAL A 66 -15.86 -5.65 4.08
C VAL A 66 -15.75 -4.31 3.35
N SER A 67 -14.94 -4.25 2.29
CA SER A 67 -14.85 -3.09 1.40
C SER A 67 -16.18 -2.77 0.72
N ARG A 68 -17.04 -3.78 0.48
CA ARG A 68 -18.41 -3.63 -0.04
C ARG A 68 -19.46 -3.42 1.04
N GLY A 69 -19.06 -3.35 2.32
CA GLY A 69 -19.97 -3.21 3.46
C GLY A 69 -20.67 -4.52 3.86
N GLU A 70 -20.19 -5.67 3.39
CA GLU A 70 -20.74 -6.97 3.79
C GLU A 70 -20.38 -7.29 5.24
N ARG A 71 -21.28 -7.98 5.93
CA ARG A 71 -20.99 -8.55 7.25
C ARG A 71 -20.21 -9.83 7.08
N VAL A 72 -18.99 -9.83 7.58
CA VAL A 72 -18.07 -10.96 7.51
C VAL A 72 -17.81 -11.46 8.93
N PRO A 73 -18.02 -12.75 9.24
CA PRO A 73 -17.67 -13.30 10.53
C PRO A 73 -16.16 -13.42 10.69
N ASP A 74 -15.69 -13.42 11.94
CA ASP A 74 -14.29 -13.73 12.29
C ASP A 74 -13.25 -12.78 11.65
N LEU A 75 -13.58 -11.49 11.52
CA LEU A 75 -12.67 -10.50 10.93
C LEU A 75 -11.40 -10.27 11.74
N GLU A 76 -11.49 -10.33 13.06
CA GLU A 76 -10.35 -10.11 13.95
C GLU A 76 -9.26 -11.17 13.77
N HIS A 77 -9.63 -12.40 13.38
CA HIS A 77 -8.66 -13.44 13.02
C HIS A 77 -7.76 -13.00 11.86
N TYR A 78 -8.33 -12.29 10.89
CA TYR A 78 -7.61 -11.69 9.75
C TYR A 78 -7.06 -10.29 10.07
N GLY A 79 -7.13 -9.85 11.33
CA GLY A 79 -6.66 -8.55 11.79
C GLY A 79 -7.53 -7.36 11.35
N LEU A 80 -8.70 -7.62 10.76
CA LEU A 80 -9.62 -6.60 10.25
C LEU A 80 -10.69 -6.25 11.29
N GLY A 81 -11.21 -5.03 11.22
CA GLY A 81 -12.31 -4.59 12.08
C GLY A 81 -11.89 -4.33 13.53
N THR A 82 -10.59 -4.37 13.81
CA THR A 82 -10.01 -4.04 15.11
C THR A 82 -9.80 -2.53 15.22
N GLY A 83 -9.47 -2.04 16.43
CA GLY A 83 -9.03 -0.65 16.60
C GLY A 83 -7.70 -0.33 15.88
N ASP A 84 -6.92 -1.37 15.54
CA ASP A 84 -5.67 -1.28 14.80
C ASP A 84 -5.91 -1.21 13.28
N THR A 85 -6.75 -2.07 12.70
CA THR A 85 -7.10 -1.97 11.26
C THR A 85 -8.62 -1.91 11.08
N PRO A 86 -9.23 -0.73 11.33
CA PRO A 86 -10.67 -0.53 11.16
C PRO A 86 -11.13 -0.73 9.72
N VAL A 87 -12.34 -1.27 9.53
CA VAL A 87 -12.95 -1.37 8.20
C VAL A 87 -13.48 -0.01 7.72
N PHE A 88 -13.28 0.30 6.44
CA PHE A 88 -13.91 1.44 5.78
C PHE A 88 -14.40 1.07 4.36
N PRO A 89 -15.43 1.76 3.83
CA PRO A 89 -15.91 1.52 2.47
C PRO A 89 -14.83 1.75 1.42
N GLY A 90 -14.69 0.84 0.45
CA GLY A 90 -13.68 0.94 -0.61
C GLY A 90 -12.25 0.60 -0.16
N MET A 91 -12.07 0.02 1.03
CA MET A 91 -10.77 -0.39 1.58
C MET A 91 -9.91 -1.21 0.62
N ASP A 92 -10.48 -2.19 -0.08
CA ASP A 92 -9.71 -3.02 -1.02
C ASP A 92 -9.06 -2.17 -2.11
N ARG A 93 -9.87 -1.33 -2.76
CA ARG A 93 -9.40 -0.44 -3.82
C ARG A 93 -8.35 0.53 -3.28
N ALA A 94 -8.60 1.15 -2.13
CA ALA A 94 -7.66 2.08 -1.51
C ALA A 94 -6.29 1.42 -1.25
N ALA A 95 -6.28 0.19 -0.74
CA ALA A 95 -5.06 -0.58 -0.53
C ALA A 95 -4.38 -0.95 -1.85
N ARG A 96 -5.12 -1.42 -2.86
CA ARG A 96 -4.58 -1.80 -4.17
C ARG A 96 -3.99 -0.64 -4.96
N ILE A 97 -4.49 0.58 -4.77
CA ILE A 97 -3.88 1.77 -5.38
C ILE A 97 -2.47 2.01 -4.81
N LEU A 98 -2.28 1.87 -3.48
CA LEU A 98 -0.96 1.97 -2.85
C LEU A 98 -0.01 0.86 -3.33
N VAL A 99 -0.50 -0.38 -3.37
CA VAL A 99 0.25 -1.53 -3.93
C VAL A 99 0.66 -1.26 -5.37
N GLY A 100 -0.24 -0.70 -6.18
CA GLY A 100 0.01 -0.36 -7.58
C GLY A 100 1.14 0.66 -7.75
N GLY A 101 1.22 1.65 -6.85
CA GLY A 101 2.32 2.61 -6.84
C GLY A 101 3.68 1.99 -6.58
N THR A 102 3.78 1.13 -5.55
CA THR A 102 5.05 0.48 -5.19
C THR A 102 5.47 -0.54 -6.24
N LEU A 103 4.50 -1.28 -6.80
CA LEU A 103 4.73 -2.19 -7.93
C LEU A 103 5.16 -1.45 -9.20
N GLU A 104 4.60 -0.29 -9.49
CA GLU A 104 5.04 0.55 -10.60
C GLU A 104 6.50 0.99 -10.41
N GLY A 105 6.89 1.32 -9.18
CA GLY A 105 8.30 1.59 -8.87
C GLY A 105 9.21 0.41 -9.21
N ALA A 106 8.83 -0.81 -8.83
CA ALA A 106 9.57 -2.02 -9.19
C ALA A 106 9.65 -2.23 -10.72
N ARG A 107 8.54 -2.02 -11.44
CA ARG A 107 8.51 -2.12 -12.92
C ARG A 107 9.47 -1.14 -13.57
N ARG A 108 9.56 0.09 -13.04
CA ARG A 108 10.47 1.12 -13.55
C ARG A 108 11.93 0.77 -13.30
N ILE A 109 12.26 0.25 -12.12
CA ILE A 109 13.60 -0.28 -11.85
C ILE A 109 13.97 -1.39 -12.83
N LEU A 110 13.06 -2.34 -13.09
CA LEU A 110 13.27 -3.40 -14.08
C LEU A 110 13.44 -2.86 -15.52
N ALA A 111 12.76 -1.77 -15.85
CA ALA A 111 12.90 -1.09 -17.14
C ALA A 111 14.18 -0.26 -17.27
N GLY A 112 15.06 -0.26 -16.25
CA GLY A 112 16.37 0.40 -16.29
C GLY A 112 16.45 1.73 -15.55
N GLU A 113 15.37 2.18 -14.90
CA GLU A 113 15.44 3.34 -14.02
C GLU A 113 16.35 3.06 -12.83
N LYS A 114 17.24 4.00 -12.52
CA LYS A 114 18.18 3.84 -11.39
C LYS A 114 17.55 4.21 -10.05
N ARG A 115 16.57 5.12 -10.06
CA ARG A 115 15.99 5.72 -8.85
C ARG A 115 14.52 6.07 -9.05
N VAL A 116 13.70 5.56 -8.14
CA VAL A 116 12.28 5.88 -8.07
C VAL A 116 11.95 6.32 -6.65
N LEU A 117 11.13 7.35 -6.52
CA LEU A 117 10.51 7.76 -5.26
C LEU A 117 9.01 7.50 -5.38
N GLN A 118 8.49 6.55 -4.62
CA GLN A 118 7.06 6.34 -4.48
C GLN A 118 6.60 7.03 -3.20
N LEU A 119 5.53 7.83 -3.30
CA LEU A 119 4.99 8.58 -2.16
C LEU A 119 3.67 7.97 -1.69
N GLY A 120 3.68 7.18 -0.62
CA GLY A 120 2.45 6.73 0.07
C GLY A 120 2.40 5.25 0.44
N GLY A 121 3.23 4.41 -0.19
CA GLY A 121 3.40 3.00 0.16
C GLY A 121 4.27 2.80 1.39
N GLY A 122 4.90 1.63 1.50
CA GLY A 122 5.70 1.25 2.68
C GLY A 122 4.87 0.59 3.78
N LEU A 123 3.77 -0.06 3.43
CA LEU A 123 2.88 -0.75 4.35
C LEU A 123 3.48 -2.11 4.74
N HIS A 124 4.44 -2.08 5.67
CA HIS A 124 5.28 -3.23 6.00
C HIS A 124 4.66 -4.29 6.94
N HIS A 125 3.59 -3.98 7.69
CA HIS A 125 3.10 -4.86 8.74
C HIS A 125 2.11 -5.94 8.28
N ALA A 126 1.57 -5.85 7.07
CA ALA A 126 0.64 -6.86 6.56
C ALA A 126 1.36 -8.19 6.33
N GLN A 127 0.78 -9.27 6.84
CA GLN A 127 1.28 -10.64 6.74
C GLN A 127 0.50 -11.44 5.68
N TYR A 128 0.99 -12.63 5.33
CA TYR A 128 0.40 -13.49 4.29
C TYR A 128 -1.13 -13.67 4.41
N ASP A 129 -1.66 -13.81 5.63
CA ASP A 129 -3.09 -14.03 5.84
C ASP A 129 -3.69 -13.15 6.94
N ARG A 130 -3.06 -12.00 7.21
CA ARG A 130 -3.48 -11.11 8.29
C ARG A 130 -3.08 -9.66 8.02
N SER A 131 -4.05 -8.74 8.09
CA SER A 131 -3.79 -7.30 8.18
C SER A 131 -3.25 -6.95 9.56
N SER A 132 -2.36 -5.97 9.67
CA SER A 132 -1.79 -5.57 10.97
C SER A 132 -1.13 -4.21 10.87
N GLY A 133 -1.08 -3.47 11.98
CA GLY A 133 -0.31 -2.23 12.08
C GLY A 133 -0.70 -1.23 10.99
N PHE A 134 -2.00 -1.01 10.83
CA PHE A 134 -2.58 -0.15 9.80
C PHE A 134 -2.40 -0.64 8.36
N CYS A 135 -1.76 -1.78 8.11
CA CYS A 135 -1.44 -2.30 6.79
C CYS A 135 -2.45 -3.38 6.38
N VAL A 136 -3.26 -3.09 5.35
CA VAL A 136 -4.20 -4.06 4.76
C VAL A 136 -3.48 -5.03 3.82
N TYR A 137 -2.65 -4.50 2.92
CA TYR A 137 -1.81 -5.31 2.03
C TYR A 137 -0.36 -4.82 2.08
N ASN A 138 0.57 -5.78 2.04
CA ASN A 138 2.01 -5.54 1.99
C ASN A 138 2.48 -5.23 0.56
N ASP A 139 2.55 -3.94 0.22
CA ASP A 139 2.98 -3.46 -1.10
C ASP A 139 4.47 -3.73 -1.37
N LEU A 140 5.30 -3.65 -0.34
CA LEU A 140 6.74 -3.92 -0.40
C LEU A 140 7.01 -5.37 -0.82
N SER A 141 6.31 -6.32 -0.20
CA SER A 141 6.44 -7.74 -0.53
C SER A 141 6.00 -8.03 -1.97
N VAL A 142 4.95 -7.36 -2.47
CA VAL A 142 4.52 -7.48 -3.88
C VAL A 142 5.63 -7.01 -4.81
N ALA A 143 6.21 -5.83 -4.56
CA ALA A 143 7.30 -5.27 -5.36
C ALA A 143 8.57 -6.13 -5.29
N ILE A 144 9.00 -6.55 -4.09
CA ILE A 144 10.17 -7.42 -3.90
C ILE A 144 9.96 -8.74 -4.66
N ARG A 145 8.77 -9.33 -4.60
CA ARG A 145 8.53 -10.55 -5.36
C ARG A 145 8.53 -10.31 -6.87
N HIS A 146 7.98 -9.19 -7.34
CA HIS A 146 8.04 -8.84 -8.75
C HIS A 146 9.49 -8.76 -9.26
N LEU A 147 10.37 -8.08 -8.51
CA LEU A 147 11.79 -7.96 -8.84
C LEU A 147 12.53 -9.31 -8.79
N THR A 148 12.31 -10.11 -7.74
CA THR A 148 12.99 -11.41 -7.59
C THR A 148 12.54 -12.44 -8.62
N ARG A 149 11.26 -12.44 -9.03
CA ARG A 149 10.78 -13.27 -10.14
C ARG A 149 11.43 -12.90 -11.48
N ALA A 150 11.87 -11.66 -11.63
CA ALA A 150 12.64 -11.20 -12.78
C ALA A 150 14.16 -11.47 -12.65
N GLY A 151 14.58 -12.23 -11.62
CA GLY A 151 15.97 -12.65 -11.43
C GLY A 151 16.85 -11.68 -10.66
N LEU A 152 16.30 -10.59 -10.12
CA LEU A 152 17.06 -9.66 -9.29
C LEU A 152 17.28 -10.21 -7.88
N ARG A 153 18.44 -9.91 -7.30
CA ARG A 153 18.67 -10.02 -5.85
C ARG A 153 18.29 -8.70 -5.21
N VAL A 154 17.41 -8.74 -4.22
CA VAL A 154 16.85 -7.56 -3.57
C VAL A 154 17.28 -7.51 -2.11
N ALA A 155 17.84 -6.38 -1.70
CA ALA A 155 18.04 -6.05 -0.29
C ALA A 155 16.90 -5.12 0.15
N TYR A 156 16.28 -5.43 1.29
CA TYR A 156 15.28 -4.59 1.93
C TYR A 156 15.90 -3.94 3.16
N LEU A 157 15.79 -2.60 3.25
CA LEU A 157 16.24 -1.82 4.40
C LEU A 157 15.04 -1.06 4.93
N ASP A 158 14.68 -1.35 6.18
CA ASP A 158 13.61 -0.67 6.89
C ASP A 158 14.20 0.29 7.92
N ILE A 159 13.68 1.51 7.95
CA ILE A 159 14.07 2.55 8.90
C ILE A 159 12.86 3.07 9.70
N ASP A 160 11.68 2.46 9.53
CA ASP A 160 10.55 2.71 10.41
C ASP A 160 10.93 2.27 11.84
N VAL A 161 10.33 2.93 12.83
CA VAL A 161 10.57 2.64 14.24
C VAL A 161 9.98 1.29 14.65
N HIS A 162 8.93 0.85 13.97
CA HIS A 162 8.34 -0.47 14.16
C HIS A 162 9.08 -1.48 13.29
N HIS A 163 9.28 -2.68 13.83
CA HIS A 163 9.93 -3.76 13.09
C HIS A 163 9.05 -4.21 11.90
N GLY A 164 9.60 -4.11 10.69
CA GLY A 164 9.01 -4.57 9.43
C GLY A 164 9.25 -6.04 9.13
#